data_AF-A0AAV7SAW6-F1
#
_entry.id   AF-A0AAV7SAW6-F1
#
_cell.length_a   1.000
_cell.length_b   1.000
_cell.length_c   1.000
_cell.angle_alpha   90.00
_cell.angle_beta   90.00
_cell.angle_gamma   90.00
#
_symmetry.space_group_name_H-M   'P 1'
#
loop_
_entity.id
_entity.type
_entity.pdbx_description
1 polymer ?
#
loop_
_entity_poly.entity_id
_entity_poly.type
_entity_poly.pdbx_seq_one_letter_code
_entity_poly.pdbx_strand_id
1 'polypeptide(L)'
;MQIAVLSELEFRRTSRKTLSVAVCVSVMSLEPCWDRLVSEKGRARIGSRAPFPEEMKYYYKVIEFLKTRISPKNIDWQRIDRIVQKAKESIHVYYERLLKAFKEYSSKKAIEPKDMLHFVFRFVEGLRPEIGHMSKSHLICWQAKPIDEVSQYAKYCSDEIELKQKKLQEKAMVMQIKAAQTGVQGNFVQQMPQP
;
A
#
# COMPACT_ATOMS: atom_id res chain seq x y z
N MET A 1 -44.80 -14.48 20.45
CA MET A 1 -44.05 -13.38 19.81
C MET A 1 -43.97 -13.71 18.32
N GLN A 2 -44.88 -13.12 17.53
CA GLN A 2 -45.05 -13.41 16.10
C GLN A 2 -43.97 -12.67 15.30
N ILE A 3 -43.11 -13.39 14.59
CA ILE A 3 -42.21 -12.80 13.59
C ILE A 3 -42.95 -12.89 12.26
N ALA A 4 -43.42 -11.73 11.80
CA ALA A 4 -44.18 -11.58 10.57
C ALA A 4 -43.36 -12.04 9.35
N VAL A 5 -43.95 -12.93 8.58
CA VAL A 5 -43.54 -13.26 7.22
C VAL A 5 -43.88 -12.05 6.35
N LEU A 6 -42.88 -11.19 6.12
CA LEU A 6 -42.93 -10.16 5.08
C LEU A 6 -41.84 -10.48 4.05
N SER A 7 -42.07 -11.52 3.26
CA SER A 7 -41.23 -11.80 2.10
C SER A 7 -42.07 -12.45 1.00
N GLU A 8 -42.79 -11.64 0.22
CA GLU A 8 -43.08 -12.00 -1.18
C GLU A 8 -43.67 -10.84 -2.00
N LEU A 9 -44.33 -9.85 -1.37
CA LEU A 9 -45.07 -8.83 -2.12
C LEU A 9 -44.33 -7.50 -2.41
N GLU A 10 -43.22 -7.19 -1.74
CA GLU A 10 -42.42 -5.98 -2.05
C GLU A 10 -41.23 -6.23 -2.99
N PHE A 11 -40.96 -7.49 -3.33
CA PHE A 11 -39.81 -7.89 -4.16
C PHE A 11 -39.86 -7.36 -5.60
N ARG A 12 -41.03 -6.85 -6.06
CA ARG A 12 -41.21 -6.38 -7.45
C ARG A 12 -41.06 -4.87 -7.66
N ARG A 13 -40.79 -4.05 -6.63
CA ARG A 13 -40.77 -2.57 -6.81
C ARG A 13 -39.57 -1.79 -6.30
N THR A 14 -38.57 -2.41 -5.69
CA THR A 14 -37.42 -1.69 -5.13
C THR A 14 -36.15 -1.81 -5.97
N SER A 15 -35.58 -0.65 -6.30
CA SER A 15 -34.35 -0.46 -7.08
C SER A 15 -33.19 -1.35 -6.61
N ARG A 16 -32.40 -1.89 -7.55
CA ARG A 16 -31.24 -2.78 -7.31
C ARG A 16 -30.24 -2.25 -6.26
N LYS A 17 -30.20 -0.94 -6.00
CA LYS A 17 -29.27 -0.34 -5.02
C LYS A 17 -29.71 -0.49 -3.56
N THR A 18 -31.01 -0.50 -3.27
CA THR A 18 -31.53 -0.62 -1.89
C THR A 18 -31.54 -2.08 -1.41
N LEU A 19 -31.71 -3.04 -2.33
CA LEU A 19 -31.59 -4.48 -2.03
C LEU A 19 -30.18 -4.89 -1.55
N SER A 20 -29.12 -4.25 -2.06
CA SER A 20 -27.74 -4.54 -1.65
C SER A 20 -27.45 -4.17 -0.20
N VAL A 21 -28.08 -3.12 0.31
CA VAL A 21 -27.84 -2.63 1.69
C VAL A 21 -28.68 -3.42 2.69
N ALA A 22 -29.96 -3.69 2.37
CA ALA A 22 -30.84 -4.47 3.24
C ALA A 22 -30.32 -5.91 3.45
N VAL A 23 -29.81 -6.56 2.40
CA VAL A 23 -29.22 -7.91 2.50
C VAL A 23 -27.92 -7.92 3.30
N CYS A 24 -27.05 -6.90 3.14
CA CYS A 24 -25.82 -6.81 3.94
C CYS A 24 -26.09 -6.61 5.45
N VAL A 25 -27.10 -5.81 5.81
CA VAL A 25 -27.46 -5.57 7.22
C VAL A 25 -28.02 -6.85 7.88
N SER A 26 -28.78 -7.65 7.14
CA SER A 26 -29.31 -8.93 7.64
C SER A 26 -28.23 -10.02 7.77
N VAL A 27 -27.25 -10.08 6.86
CA VAL A 27 -26.15 -11.07 6.93
C VAL A 27 -25.16 -10.74 8.05
N MET A 28 -24.83 -9.46 8.28
CA MET A 28 -23.90 -9.07 9.35
C MET A 28 -24.51 -9.20 10.77
N SER A 29 -25.83 -9.09 10.91
CA SER A 29 -26.51 -9.32 12.20
C SER A 29 -26.67 -10.81 12.54
N LEU A 30 -26.35 -11.72 11.62
CA LEU A 30 -26.48 -13.17 11.81
C LEU A 30 -25.19 -13.86 12.25
N GLU A 31 -24.00 -13.24 12.11
CA GLU A 31 -22.73 -13.85 12.54
C GLU A 31 -22.70 -14.22 14.04
N PRO A 32 -23.15 -13.37 15.00
CA PRO A 32 -23.15 -13.73 16.41
C PRO A 32 -24.19 -14.82 16.76
N CYS A 33 -25.24 -14.95 15.96
CA CYS A 33 -26.30 -15.94 16.15
C CYS A 33 -25.89 -17.31 15.61
N TRP A 34 -25.03 -17.36 14.57
CA TRP A 34 -24.53 -18.60 13.98
C TRP A 34 -23.57 -19.35 14.89
N ASP A 35 -22.60 -18.67 15.52
CA ASP A 35 -21.70 -19.30 16.48
C ASP A 35 -22.46 -19.87 17.69
N ARG A 36 -23.54 -19.21 18.09
CA ARG A 36 -24.43 -19.69 19.16
C ARG A 36 -25.26 -20.90 18.73
N LEU A 37 -25.81 -20.90 17.52
CA LEU A 37 -26.60 -22.03 16.99
C LEU A 37 -25.74 -23.28 16.72
N VAL A 38 -24.50 -23.09 16.26
CA VAL A 38 -23.53 -24.17 16.03
C VAL A 38 -22.98 -24.70 17.36
N SER A 39 -22.77 -23.83 18.36
CA SER A 39 -22.34 -24.23 19.70
C SER A 39 -23.43 -24.94 20.51
N GLU A 40 -24.69 -24.48 20.45
CA GLU A 40 -25.81 -25.10 21.16
C GLU A 40 -26.26 -26.44 20.53
N LYS A 41 -26.21 -26.57 19.20
CA LYS A 41 -26.54 -27.86 18.54
C LYS A 41 -25.35 -28.82 18.45
N GLY A 42 -24.11 -28.32 18.54
CA GLY A 42 -22.89 -29.12 18.48
C GLY A 42 -22.61 -29.97 19.72
N ARG A 43 -23.18 -29.63 20.88
CA ARG A 43 -23.03 -30.43 22.12
C ARG A 43 -24.06 -31.55 22.27
N ALA A 44 -25.14 -31.56 21.48
CA ALA A 44 -26.27 -32.46 21.73
C ALA A 44 -26.22 -33.80 20.98
N ARG A 45 -25.26 -34.06 20.08
CA ARG A 45 -25.20 -35.37 19.37
C ARG A 45 -23.78 -35.79 19.03
N ILE A 46 -23.10 -36.40 20.00
CA ILE A 46 -22.22 -37.53 19.69
C ILE A 46 -23.16 -38.68 19.34
N GLY A 47 -23.32 -39.02 18.06
CA GLY A 47 -24.00 -40.28 17.71
C GLY A 47 -24.78 -40.43 16.40
N SER A 48 -24.89 -39.44 15.52
CA SER A 48 -25.58 -39.68 14.23
C SER A 48 -24.89 -39.02 13.05
N ARG A 49 -24.40 -39.84 12.11
CA ARG A 49 -24.07 -39.48 10.72
C ARG A 49 -25.34 -38.99 10.00
N ALA A 50 -25.84 -37.81 10.35
CA ALA A 50 -26.85 -37.13 9.53
C ALA A 50 -26.12 -36.38 8.42
N PRO A 51 -26.48 -36.57 7.13
CA PRO A 51 -25.89 -35.80 6.06
C PRO A 51 -26.19 -34.31 6.28
N PHE A 52 -25.20 -33.46 6.04
CA PHE A 52 -25.40 -32.01 5.96
C PHE A 52 -26.64 -31.73 5.08
N PRO A 53 -27.69 -31.05 5.58
CA PRO A 53 -28.91 -30.82 4.81
C PRO A 53 -28.58 -30.15 3.48
N GLU A 54 -29.17 -30.59 2.36
CA GLU A 54 -28.94 -29.98 1.03
C GLU A 54 -29.19 -28.47 1.01
N GLU A 55 -30.09 -28.01 1.88
CA GLU A 55 -30.37 -26.60 2.14
C GLU A 55 -29.10 -25.83 2.57
N MET A 56 -28.23 -26.42 3.40
CA MET A 56 -26.95 -25.82 3.79
C MET A 56 -25.99 -25.64 2.60
N LYS A 57 -25.99 -26.57 1.65
CA LYS A 57 -25.14 -26.45 0.44
C LYS A 57 -25.55 -25.26 -0.41
N TYR A 58 -26.85 -24.96 -0.47
CA TYR A 58 -27.37 -23.78 -1.15
C TYR A 58 -26.92 -22.49 -0.45
N TYR A 59 -27.04 -22.42 0.88
CA TYR A 59 -26.55 -21.27 1.66
C TYR A 59 -25.04 -21.05 1.50
N TYR A 60 -24.23 -22.11 1.50
CA TYR A 60 -22.79 -21.99 1.22
C TYR A 60 -22.50 -21.46 -0.18
N LYS A 61 -23.21 -21.94 -1.22
CA LYS A 61 -23.06 -21.41 -2.58
C LYS A 61 -23.47 -19.94 -2.68
N VAL A 62 -24.54 -19.54 -1.99
CA VAL A 62 -24.98 -18.15 -1.96
C VAL A 62 -23.96 -17.29 -1.20
N ILE A 63 -23.43 -17.73 -0.05
CA ILE A 63 -22.40 -16.99 0.69
C ILE A 63 -21.11 -16.87 -0.13
N GLU A 64 -20.65 -17.93 -0.79
CA GLU A 64 -19.51 -17.88 -1.73
C GLU A 64 -19.76 -16.92 -2.89
N PHE A 65 -20.95 -16.96 -3.49
CA PHE A 65 -21.36 -16.06 -4.56
C PHE A 65 -21.43 -14.60 -4.09
N LEU A 66 -21.92 -14.35 -2.88
CA LEU A 66 -21.99 -13.02 -2.28
C LEU A 66 -20.58 -12.56 -1.87
N LYS A 67 -19.70 -13.41 -1.35
CA LYS A 67 -18.29 -13.07 -1.08
C LYS A 67 -17.56 -12.68 -2.37
N THR A 68 -17.79 -13.39 -3.46
CA THR A 68 -17.14 -13.12 -4.75
C THR A 68 -17.71 -11.91 -5.49
N ARG A 69 -18.98 -11.53 -5.26
CA ARG A 69 -19.62 -10.37 -5.92
C ARG A 69 -19.79 -9.12 -5.05
N ILE A 70 -19.83 -9.27 -3.72
CA ILE A 70 -20.16 -8.19 -2.76
C ILE A 70 -18.97 -7.85 -1.86
N SER A 71 -17.96 -8.72 -1.74
CA SER A 71 -16.70 -8.25 -1.17
C SER A 71 -16.08 -7.31 -2.21
N PRO A 72 -15.94 -6.00 -1.92
CA PRO A 72 -15.14 -5.15 -2.80
C PRO A 72 -13.79 -5.85 -2.90
N LYS A 73 -13.26 -6.05 -4.12
CA LYS A 73 -11.90 -6.58 -4.28
C LYS A 73 -11.01 -5.79 -3.33
N ASN A 74 -10.62 -6.43 -2.23
CA ASN A 74 -9.80 -5.77 -1.23
C ASN A 74 -8.51 -5.40 -1.94
N ILE A 75 -8.08 -4.15 -1.74
CA ILE A 75 -6.85 -3.67 -2.34
C ILE A 75 -5.74 -4.59 -1.87
N ASP A 76 -5.04 -5.23 -2.80
CA ASP A 76 -3.89 -6.09 -2.47
C ASP A 76 -2.68 -5.19 -2.15
N TRP A 77 -2.72 -4.62 -0.93
CA TRP A 77 -1.67 -3.76 -0.41
C TRP A 77 -0.33 -4.48 -0.33
N GLN A 78 -0.31 -5.79 -0.07
CA GLN A 78 0.94 -6.56 0.01
C GLN A 78 1.74 -6.53 -1.29
N ARG A 79 1.07 -6.55 -2.45
CA ARG A 79 1.75 -6.41 -3.74
C ARG A 79 2.20 -4.98 -4.01
N ILE A 80 1.38 -4.00 -3.65
CA ILE A 80 1.71 -2.58 -3.76
C ILE A 80 2.90 -2.25 -2.85
N ASP A 81 3.00 -2.91 -1.70
CA ASP A 81 4.07 -2.79 -0.70
C ASP A 81 5.44 -3.32 -1.16
N ARG A 82 5.50 -3.96 -2.33
CA ARG A 82 6.76 -4.41 -2.94
C ARG A 82 7.29 -3.41 -3.96
N ILE A 83 6.50 -2.39 -4.31
CA ILE A 83 6.88 -1.38 -5.30
C ILE A 83 7.76 -0.33 -4.62
N VAL A 84 9.07 -0.39 -4.85
CA VAL A 84 10.06 0.55 -4.31
C VAL A 84 10.78 1.29 -5.44
N GLN A 85 11.21 2.53 -5.20
CA GLN A 85 11.97 3.37 -6.11
C GLN A 85 13.32 2.73 -6.43
N LYS A 86 13.67 2.65 -7.72
CA LYS A 86 14.97 2.13 -8.16
C LYS A 86 16.07 3.19 -7.99
N ALA A 87 17.33 2.76 -7.89
CA ALA A 87 18.47 3.61 -7.55
C ALA A 87 18.65 4.88 -8.41
N LYS A 88 18.22 4.89 -9.68
CA LYS A 88 18.31 6.05 -10.60
C LYS A 88 16.95 6.48 -11.16
N GLU A 89 15.87 6.00 -10.57
CA GLU A 89 14.52 6.33 -11.01
C GLU A 89 14.11 7.69 -10.44
N SER A 90 13.56 8.56 -11.28
CA SER A 90 13.03 9.83 -10.82
C SER A 90 11.76 9.63 -9.98
N ILE A 91 11.47 10.58 -9.10
CA ILE A 91 10.30 10.53 -8.22
C ILE A 91 9.00 10.42 -9.01
N HIS A 92 8.89 11.16 -10.12
CA HIS A 92 7.72 11.12 -11.00
C HIS A 92 7.52 9.74 -11.63
N VAL A 93 8.59 9.10 -12.14
CA VAL A 93 8.50 7.77 -12.75
C VAL A 93 8.11 6.71 -11.71
N TYR A 94 8.68 6.80 -10.51
CA TYR A 94 8.30 5.94 -9.39
C TYR A 94 6.83 6.12 -8.99
N TYR A 95 6.37 7.37 -8.87
CA TYR A 95 4.97 7.70 -8.56
C TYR A 95 4.01 7.08 -9.57
N GLU A 96 4.24 7.27 -10.87
CA GLU A 96 3.41 6.69 -11.93
C GLU A 96 3.38 5.17 -11.88
N ARG A 97 4.52 4.53 -11.59
CA ARG A 97 4.60 3.08 -11.44
C ARG A 97 3.83 2.58 -10.22
N LEU A 98 3.91 3.29 -9.10
CA LEU A 98 3.13 2.98 -7.90
C LEU A 98 1.63 3.17 -8.15
N LEU A 99 1.24 4.25 -8.81
CA LEU A 99 -0.15 4.53 -9.16
C LEU A 99 -0.71 3.46 -10.11
N LYS A 100 0.09 3.01 -11.09
CA LYS A 100 -0.27 1.91 -11.98
C LYS A 100 -0.47 0.61 -11.21
N ALA A 101 0.45 0.26 -10.32
CA ALA A 101 0.32 -0.92 -9.47
C ALA A 101 -0.92 -0.84 -8.56
N PHE A 102 -1.20 0.34 -8.00
CA PHE A 102 -2.43 0.55 -7.23
C PHE A 102 -3.67 0.26 -8.07
N LYS A 103 -3.77 0.81 -9.29
CA LYS A 103 -4.93 0.58 -10.18
C LYS A 103 -5.09 -0.91 -10.54
N GLU A 104 -3.99 -1.60 -10.81
CA GLU A 104 -3.96 -3.02 -11.13
C GLU A 104 -4.41 -3.90 -9.96
N TYR A 105 -3.85 -3.67 -8.76
CA TYR A 105 -4.07 -4.50 -7.57
C TYR A 105 -5.25 -4.08 -6.70
N SER A 106 -5.85 -2.92 -6.95
CA SER A 106 -7.13 -2.50 -6.34
C SER A 106 -8.34 -2.76 -7.22
N SER A 107 -8.15 -2.99 -8.54
CA SER A 107 -9.22 -2.93 -9.55
C SER A 107 -10.00 -1.59 -9.55
N LYS A 108 -9.45 -0.53 -8.95
CA LYS A 108 -10.04 0.82 -8.94
C LYS A 108 -9.43 1.70 -10.03
N LYS A 109 -10.23 2.59 -10.60
CA LYS A 109 -9.77 3.57 -11.61
C LYS A 109 -9.04 4.76 -10.99
N ALA A 110 -9.39 5.12 -9.76
CA ALA A 110 -8.85 6.26 -9.03
C ALA A 110 -8.63 5.88 -7.56
N ILE A 111 -7.74 6.62 -6.91
CA ILE A 111 -7.52 6.52 -5.47
C ILE A 111 -8.69 7.22 -4.77
N GLU A 112 -9.40 6.50 -3.91
CA GLU A 112 -10.47 7.08 -3.10
C GLU A 112 -9.89 7.78 -1.87
N PRO A 113 -10.56 8.79 -1.29
CA PRO A 113 -10.04 9.53 -0.13
C PRO A 113 -9.64 8.64 1.05
N LYS A 114 -10.38 7.54 1.29
CA LYS A 114 -10.07 6.56 2.35
C LYS A 114 -8.78 5.77 2.13
N ASP A 115 -8.35 5.63 0.87
CA ASP A 115 -7.13 4.89 0.51
C ASP A 115 -5.92 5.83 0.38
N MET A 116 -6.16 7.15 0.30
CA MET A 116 -5.12 8.16 0.08
C MET A 116 -4.05 8.12 1.16
N LEU A 117 -4.44 7.99 2.44
CA LEU A 117 -3.50 7.91 3.57
C LEU A 117 -2.53 6.73 3.41
N HIS A 118 -3.05 5.54 3.09
CA HIS A 118 -2.23 4.35 2.86
C HIS A 118 -1.37 4.49 1.61
N PHE A 119 -1.89 5.12 0.56
CA PHE A 119 -1.13 5.39 -0.65
C PHE A 119 0.04 6.36 -0.40
N VAL A 120 -0.18 7.45 0.33
CA VAL A 120 0.86 8.42 0.72
C VAL A 120 1.90 7.74 1.61
N PHE A 121 1.44 6.99 2.62
CA PHE A 121 2.33 6.16 3.45
C PHE A 121 3.23 5.29 2.59
N ARG A 122 2.62 4.57 1.65
CA ARG A 122 3.36 3.66 0.79
C ARG A 122 4.31 4.36 -0.16
N PHE A 123 3.88 5.50 -0.72
CA PHE A 123 4.72 6.32 -1.58
C PHE A 123 6.02 6.67 -0.86
N VAL A 124 5.95 7.22 0.35
CA VAL A 124 7.12 7.64 1.14
C VAL A 124 7.97 6.45 1.60
N GLU A 125 7.35 5.35 2.06
CA GLU A 125 8.10 4.15 2.47
C GLU A 125 8.83 3.46 1.32
N GLY A 126 8.29 3.54 0.10
CA GLY A 126 8.93 2.98 -1.07
C GLY A 126 9.94 3.90 -1.74
N LEU A 127 10.15 5.14 -1.27
CA LEU A 127 11.23 6.01 -1.77
C LEU A 127 12.61 5.41 -1.46
N ARG A 128 13.65 5.92 -2.14
CA ARG A 128 15.03 5.65 -1.76
C ARG A 128 15.22 6.02 -0.27
N PRO A 129 15.95 5.21 0.53
CA PRO A 129 16.06 5.42 1.97
C PRO A 129 16.47 6.84 2.37
N GLU A 130 17.38 7.45 1.63
CA GLU A 130 17.89 8.80 1.89
C GLU A 130 16.80 9.85 1.68
N ILE A 131 16.03 9.73 0.60
CA ILE A 131 14.91 10.63 0.28
C ILE A 131 13.76 10.42 1.27
N GLY A 132 13.41 9.16 1.53
CA GLY A 132 12.36 8.80 2.47
C GLY A 132 12.66 9.32 3.87
N HIS A 133 13.91 9.17 4.33
CA HIS A 133 14.34 9.71 5.62
C HIS A 133 14.24 11.24 5.67
N MET A 134 14.81 11.95 4.68
CA MET A 134 14.72 13.42 4.63
C MET A 134 13.28 13.93 4.54
N SER A 135 12.43 13.23 3.79
CA SER A 135 11.01 13.57 3.66
C SER A 135 10.31 13.43 5.01
N LYS A 136 10.54 12.33 5.73
CA LYS A 136 9.93 12.09 7.06
C LYS A 136 10.45 13.05 8.12
N SER A 137 11.74 13.42 8.07
CA SER A 137 12.36 14.28 9.09
C SER A 137 11.95 15.74 8.96
N HIS A 138 11.76 16.23 7.74
CA HIS A 138 11.50 17.65 7.49
C HIS A 138 10.02 17.98 7.23
N LEU A 139 9.23 17.02 6.74
CA LEU A 139 7.80 17.23 6.49
C LEU A 139 6.97 16.76 7.68
N ILE A 140 6.59 17.71 8.54
CA ILE A 140 5.74 17.45 9.72
C ILE A 140 4.38 16.94 9.25
N CYS A 141 3.89 15.87 9.89
CA CYS A 141 2.60 15.24 9.59
C CYS A 141 2.44 14.85 8.10
N TRP A 142 3.52 14.45 7.44
CA TRP A 142 3.55 14.08 6.03
C TRP A 142 2.46 13.08 5.60
N GLN A 143 2.03 12.21 6.51
CA GLN A 143 0.96 11.22 6.25
C GLN A 143 -0.39 11.88 5.94
N ALA A 144 -0.69 13.01 6.57
CA ALA A 144 -1.95 13.73 6.40
C ALA A 144 -1.90 14.76 5.25
N LYS A 145 -0.73 14.94 4.62
CA LYS A 145 -0.54 15.89 3.53
C LYS A 145 -1.07 15.33 2.21
N PRO A 146 -1.53 16.19 1.28
CA PRO A 146 -1.89 15.76 -0.05
C PRO A 146 -0.68 15.18 -0.78
N ILE A 147 -0.91 14.14 -1.58
CA ILE A 147 0.17 13.42 -2.28
C ILE A 147 1.01 14.32 -3.19
N ASP A 148 0.41 15.37 -3.76
CA ASP A 148 1.12 16.32 -4.62
C ASP A 148 2.17 17.12 -3.84
N GLU A 149 1.85 17.56 -2.61
CA GLU A 149 2.79 18.26 -1.73
C GLU A 149 3.94 17.32 -1.32
N VAL A 150 3.61 16.09 -0.94
CA VAL A 150 4.59 15.08 -0.55
C VAL A 150 5.50 14.71 -1.74
N SER A 151 4.95 14.58 -2.94
CA SER A 151 5.69 14.27 -4.16
C SER A 151 6.63 15.41 -4.58
N GLN A 152 6.16 16.66 -4.50
CA GLN A 152 7.00 17.83 -4.75
C GLN A 152 8.14 17.94 -3.74
N TYR A 153 7.87 17.67 -2.46
CA TYR A 153 8.89 17.68 -1.42
C TYR A 153 9.92 16.56 -1.62
N ALA A 154 9.48 15.35 -1.95
CA ALA A 154 10.37 14.24 -2.27
C ALA A 154 11.27 14.55 -3.48
N LYS A 155 10.75 15.28 -4.48
CA LYS A 155 11.56 15.79 -5.60
C LYS A 155 12.62 16.77 -5.12
N TYR A 156 12.25 17.75 -4.30
CA TYR A 156 13.19 18.69 -3.70
C TYR A 156 14.32 17.96 -2.94
N CYS A 157 13.98 16.95 -2.12
CA CYS A 157 14.98 16.14 -1.43
C CYS A 157 15.92 15.39 -2.40
N SER A 158 15.37 14.85 -3.50
CA SER A 158 16.19 14.19 -4.53
C SER A 158 17.20 15.17 -5.15
N ASP A 159 16.75 16.35 -5.54
CA ASP A 159 17.58 17.38 -6.18
C ASP A 159 18.66 17.88 -5.20
N GLU A 160 18.32 18.05 -3.93
CA GLU A 160 19.27 18.46 -2.88
C GLU A 160 20.37 17.41 -2.65
N ILE A 161 20.01 16.12 -2.63
CA ILE A 161 20.97 15.02 -2.49
C ILE A 161 21.91 14.98 -3.69
N GLU A 162 21.37 15.08 -4.91
CA GLU A 162 22.18 15.09 -6.14
C GLU A 162 23.15 16.28 -6.17
N LEU A 163 22.70 17.45 -5.72
CA LEU A 163 23.55 18.64 -5.61
C LEU A 163 24.67 18.44 -4.58
N LYS A 164 24.38 17.84 -3.42
CA LYS A 164 25.39 17.53 -2.39
C LYS A 164 26.42 16.52 -2.93
N GLN A 165 25.99 15.51 -3.66
CA GLN A 165 26.87 14.52 -4.27
C GLN A 165 27.81 15.15 -5.31
N LYS A 166 27.30 16.02 -6.19
CA LYS A 166 28.12 16.74 -7.17
C LYS A 166 29.18 17.61 -6.48
N LYS A 167 28.79 18.40 -5.47
CA LYS A 167 29.73 19.24 -4.69
C LYS A 167 30.80 18.41 -3.98
N LEU A 168 30.46 17.22 -3.49
CA LEU A 168 31.42 16.30 -2.88
C LEU A 168 32.42 15.74 -3.91
N GLN A 169 31.93 15.36 -5.09
CA GLN A 169 32.78 14.87 -6.18
C GLN A 169 33.75 15.95 -6.68
N GLU A 170 33.28 17.19 -6.86
CA GLU A 170 34.12 18.33 -7.23
C GLU A 170 35.21 18.59 -6.18
N LYS A 171 34.86 18.60 -4.89
CA LYS A 171 35.83 18.76 -3.80
C LYS A 171 36.86 17.63 -3.78
N ALA A 172 36.43 16.39 -3.97
CA ALA A 172 37.33 15.23 -4.02
C ALA A 172 38.32 15.33 -5.18
N MET A 173 37.84 15.72 -6.37
CA MET A 173 38.69 15.93 -7.55
C MET A 173 39.72 17.04 -7.33
N VAL A 174 39.31 18.17 -6.74
CA VAL A 174 40.24 19.27 -6.39
C VAL A 174 41.30 18.81 -5.40
N MET A 175 40.94 18.01 -4.40
CA MET A 175 41.91 17.46 -3.44
C MET A 175 42.91 16.50 -4.11
N GLN A 176 42.47 15.65 -5.03
CA GLN A 176 43.35 14.75 -5.79
C GLN A 176 44.33 15.53 -6.68
N ILE A 177 43.87 16.58 -7.36
CA ILE A 177 44.73 17.45 -8.19
C ILE A 177 45.78 18.14 -7.30
N LYS A 178 45.37 18.71 -6.16
CA LYS A 178 46.29 19.37 -5.22
C LYS A 178 47.33 18.40 -4.67
N ALA A 179 46.93 17.19 -4.30
CA ALA A 179 47.84 16.15 -3.81
C ALA A 179 48.84 15.72 -4.89
N ALA A 180 48.41 15.57 -6.14
CA ALA A 180 49.30 15.26 -7.25
C ALA A 180 50.31 16.40 -7.52
N GLN A 181 49.88 17.66 -7.42
CA GLN A 181 50.77 18.82 -7.60
C GLN A 181 51.81 18.96 -6.47
N THR A 182 51.45 18.65 -5.23
CA THR A 182 52.40 18.69 -4.10
C THR A 182 53.37 17.51 -4.10
N GLY A 183 52.96 16.33 -4.59
CA GLY A 183 53.85 15.18 -4.78
C GLY A 183 54.93 15.38 -5.85
N VAL A 184 54.69 16.24 -6.85
CA VAL A 184 55.67 16.55 -7.92
C VAL A 184 56.75 17.53 -7.45
N GLN A 185 56.47 18.42 -6.48
CA GLN A 185 57.47 19.36 -5.95
C GLN A 185 58.43 18.73 -4.92
N GLY A 186 58.13 17.55 -4.38
CA GLY A 186 58.97 16.87 -3.38
C GLY A 186 60.16 16.08 -3.91
N ASN A 187 60.27 15.84 -5.22
CA ASN A 187 61.29 14.96 -5.82
C ASN A 187 62.44 15.69 -6.55
N PHE A 188 62.56 17.01 -6.42
CA PHE A 188 63.58 17.81 -7.13
C PHE A 188 64.74 18.32 -6.26
N VAL A 189 64.99 17.70 -5.10
CA VAL A 189 66.15 18.05 -4.26
C VAL A 189 66.87 16.77 -3.83
N GLN A 190 67.86 16.35 -4.62
CA GLN A 190 69.20 15.92 -4.21
C GLN A 190 69.81 15.02 -5.28
N GLN A 191 70.71 15.59 -6.07
CA GLN A 191 72.00 14.97 -6.41
C GLN A 191 72.87 16.06 -7.06
N MET A 192 73.61 16.80 -6.23
CA MET A 192 74.85 17.42 -6.70
C MET A 192 75.97 16.39 -6.50
N PRO A 193 76.71 16.00 -7.55
CA PRO A 193 77.98 15.31 -7.36
C PRO A 193 79.00 16.32 -6.84
N GLN A 194 79.58 16.03 -5.67
CA GLN A 194 80.72 16.78 -5.14
C GLN A 194 82.01 16.43 -5.93
N PRO A 195 82.98 17.38 -6.00
CA PRO A 195 84.10 17.37 -6.94
C PRO A 195 85.13 16.26 -6.73
#